data_AF-A0A176QCS0-F1
#
_entry.id   AF-A0A176QCS0-F1
#
_cell.length_a   1.000
_cell.length_b   1.000
_cell.length_c   1.000
_cell.angle_alpha   90.00
_cell.angle_beta   90.00
_cell.angle_gamma   90.00
#
_symmetry.space_group_name_H-M   'P 1'
#
loop_
_entity.id
_entity.type
_entity.pdbx_description
1 polymer ?
#
loop_
_entity_poly.entity_id
_entity_poly.type
_entity_poly.pdbx_seq_one_letter_code
_entity_poly.pdbx_strand_id
1 'polypeptide(L)'
;MSIHGVLTIARLELLQRVRGARWVVVLVAWVCVIAGVTGLSWLGLRKAGDEQLGSTVYDVVLFFVLGLGMLVMPALTSTSVNGDRDQGVLATLQTTLLSAADIVLGKLLAAWLIALAFLATALPFLLFGYVKGGVDLLGALRSLVVIVVVLAVVCALGLMFSTLTARPVGSAVLTYLTVAGLCFLTTIVFGMLAFLVSGEEERQVYGVDYATEGSVSDTQPRCTTRTEVRETVHTERIWPVLALNPFAIVADAAPQGDDEAEGMSGFTPLRWISQGARLAKAGPQETIDECWTGDAMPADSLTDGADDAGPVWPFGIAFLVLIGGGATAVAVQRTRTPVRRLPSGTRIA
;
A
#
# COMPACT_ATOMS: atom_id res chain seq x y z
N MET A 1 22.93 20.88 7.68
CA MET A 1 22.89 19.65 6.87
C MET A 1 23.87 19.82 5.73
N SER A 2 24.76 18.87 5.53
CA SER A 2 25.70 18.84 4.41
C SER A 2 25.39 17.64 3.53
N ILE A 3 25.07 17.89 2.25
CA ILE A 3 24.79 16.84 1.26
C ILE A 3 25.94 15.83 1.19
N HIS A 4 27.18 16.32 1.26
CA HIS A 4 28.38 15.48 1.26
C HIS A 4 28.45 14.57 2.49
N GLY A 5 28.01 15.03 3.67
CA GLY A 5 27.95 14.23 4.89
C GLY A 5 26.94 13.08 4.77
N VAL A 6 25.74 13.39 4.30
CA VAL A 6 24.67 12.40 4.06
C VAL A 6 25.13 11.31 3.10
N LEU A 7 25.70 11.70 1.95
CA LEU A 7 26.19 10.76 0.93
C LEU A 7 27.35 9.91 1.43
N THR A 8 28.25 10.48 2.24
CA THR A 8 29.39 9.75 2.81
C THR A 8 28.91 8.63 3.74
N ILE A 9 27.97 8.94 4.64
CA ILE A 9 27.37 7.93 5.52
C ILE A 9 26.62 6.88 4.71
N ALA A 10 25.79 7.30 3.76
CA ALA A 10 25.02 6.37 2.95
C ALA A 10 25.93 5.39 2.19
N ARG A 11 27.03 5.88 1.62
CA ARG A 11 28.02 5.06 0.92
C ARG A 11 28.68 4.05 1.86
N LEU A 12 29.10 4.46 3.05
CA LEU A 12 29.73 3.56 4.03
C LEU A 12 28.76 2.44 4.45
N GLU A 13 27.52 2.79 4.76
CA GLU A 13 26.47 1.84 5.15
C GLU A 13 26.19 0.82 4.03
N LEU A 14 26.06 1.30 2.78
CA LEU A 14 25.85 0.43 1.62
C LEU A 14 27.02 -0.54 1.42
N LEU A 15 28.26 -0.05 1.50
CA LEU A 15 29.45 -0.89 1.36
C LEU A 15 29.53 -1.96 2.46
N GLN A 16 29.16 -1.62 3.69
CA GLN A 16 29.14 -2.57 4.80
C GLN A 16 28.09 -3.67 4.56
N ARG A 17 26.91 -3.31 4.07
CA ARG A 17 25.83 -4.28 3.77
C ARG A 17 26.17 -5.17 2.57
N VAL A 18 26.71 -4.60 1.50
CA VAL A 18 27.08 -5.34 0.27
C VAL A 18 28.23 -6.32 0.51
N ARG A 19 29.08 -6.09 1.50
CA ARG A 19 30.16 -7.02 1.85
C ARG A 19 29.70 -8.29 2.60
N GLY A 20 28.49 -8.30 3.17
CA GLY A 20 28.00 -9.44 3.94
C GLY A 20 27.27 -10.48 3.08
N ALA A 21 27.67 -11.75 3.07
CA ALA A 21 27.02 -12.79 2.26
C ALA A 21 25.49 -12.92 2.46
N ARG A 22 24.96 -12.47 3.61
CA ARG A 22 23.54 -12.52 3.95
C ARG A 22 22.65 -11.73 2.98
N TRP A 23 23.09 -10.58 2.48
CA TRP A 23 22.23 -9.76 1.61
C TRP A 23 21.98 -10.45 0.26
N VAL A 24 22.99 -11.15 -0.28
CA VAL A 24 22.87 -11.91 -1.53
C VAL A 24 21.85 -13.03 -1.38
N VAL A 25 21.88 -13.78 -0.28
CA VAL A 25 20.91 -14.85 -0.01
C VAL A 25 19.49 -14.32 0.02
N VAL A 26 19.26 -13.18 0.70
CA VAL A 26 17.93 -12.55 0.77
C VAL A 26 17.49 -12.04 -0.61
N LEU A 27 18.39 -11.44 -1.39
CA LEU A 27 18.08 -10.96 -2.74
C LEU A 27 17.75 -12.12 -3.70
N VAL A 28 18.51 -13.22 -3.65
CA VAL A 28 18.24 -14.41 -4.45
C VAL A 28 16.90 -15.02 -4.05
N ALA A 29 16.63 -15.16 -2.74
CA ALA A 29 15.35 -15.66 -2.26
C ALA A 29 14.18 -14.78 -2.74
N TRP A 30 14.32 -13.45 -2.66
CA TRP A 30 13.36 -12.48 -3.19
C TRP A 30 13.07 -12.69 -4.69
N VAL A 31 14.11 -12.75 -5.52
CA VAL A 31 13.98 -12.96 -6.96
C VAL A 31 13.35 -14.32 -7.25
N CYS A 32 13.74 -15.38 -6.55
CA CYS A 32 13.16 -16.72 -6.71
C CYS A 32 11.67 -16.73 -6.38
N VAL A 33 11.25 -16.06 -5.30
CA VAL A 33 9.83 -15.98 -4.94
C VAL A 33 9.04 -15.21 -6.01
N ILE A 34 9.52 -14.06 -6.47
CA ILE A 34 8.84 -13.27 -7.51
C ILE A 34 8.79 -14.04 -8.83
N ALA A 35 9.88 -14.68 -9.23
CA ALA A 35 9.92 -15.54 -10.42
C ALA A 35 8.92 -16.69 -10.31
N GLY A 36 8.85 -17.33 -9.14
CA GLY A 36 7.88 -18.38 -8.84
C GLY A 36 6.44 -17.88 -8.95
N VAL A 37 6.11 -16.75 -8.32
CA VAL A 37 4.78 -16.13 -8.40
C VAL A 37 4.43 -15.78 -9.84
N THR A 38 5.35 -15.16 -10.59
CA THR A 38 5.14 -14.79 -11.99
C THR A 38 4.91 -16.02 -12.88
N GLY A 39 5.72 -17.07 -12.70
CA GLY A 39 5.58 -18.31 -13.46
C GLY A 39 4.29 -19.08 -13.12
N LEU A 40 3.96 -19.20 -11.84
CA LEU A 40 2.77 -19.90 -11.37
C LEU A 40 1.49 -19.17 -11.77
N SER A 41 1.43 -17.84 -11.63
CA SER A 41 0.30 -17.03 -12.09
C SER A 41 0.12 -17.15 -13.59
N TRP A 42 1.20 -16.99 -14.38
CA TRP A 42 1.15 -17.15 -15.83
C TRP A 42 0.63 -18.54 -16.27
N LEU A 43 1.16 -19.61 -15.69
CA LEU A 43 0.73 -20.97 -16.01
C LEU A 43 -0.72 -21.25 -15.57
N GLY A 44 -1.10 -20.76 -14.39
CA GLY A 44 -2.45 -20.93 -13.84
C GLY A 44 -3.51 -20.23 -14.68
N LEU A 45 -3.30 -18.94 -14.97
CA LEU A 45 -4.23 -18.12 -15.73
C LEU A 45 -4.34 -18.59 -17.18
N ARG A 46 -3.22 -18.98 -17.80
CA ARG A 46 -3.22 -19.55 -19.15
C ARG A 46 -4.02 -20.84 -19.23
N LYS A 47 -3.99 -21.67 -18.19
CA LYS A 47 -4.80 -22.90 -18.11
C LYS A 47 -6.27 -22.60 -17.87
N ALA A 48 -6.57 -21.54 -17.13
CA ALA A 48 -7.94 -21.08 -16.87
C ALA A 48 -8.61 -20.47 -18.12
N GLY A 49 -7.83 -20.15 -19.16
CA GLY A 49 -8.36 -19.51 -20.37
C GLY A 49 -8.72 -18.03 -20.16
N ASP A 50 -8.12 -17.38 -19.16
CA ASP A 50 -8.30 -15.95 -18.92
C ASP A 50 -7.83 -15.17 -20.16
N GLU A 51 -8.64 -14.24 -20.65
CA GLU A 51 -8.33 -13.42 -21.84
C GLU A 51 -7.35 -12.29 -21.50
N GLN A 52 -7.33 -11.87 -20.23
CA GLN A 52 -6.54 -10.74 -19.72
C GLN A 52 -5.27 -11.21 -18.99
N LEU A 53 -4.65 -12.28 -19.49
CA LEU A 53 -3.50 -12.96 -18.87
C LEU A 53 -2.40 -12.01 -18.38
N GLY A 54 -2.00 -11.05 -19.22
CA GLY A 54 -0.85 -10.21 -18.91
C GLY A 54 -1.13 -9.13 -17.87
N SER A 55 -2.31 -8.51 -17.89
CA SER A 55 -2.72 -7.49 -16.91
C SER A 55 -2.97 -8.13 -15.54
N THR A 56 -3.61 -9.30 -15.49
CA THR A 56 -3.79 -10.08 -14.26
C THR A 56 -2.44 -10.53 -13.67
N VAL A 57 -1.48 -10.96 -14.50
CA VAL A 57 -0.12 -11.30 -14.02
C VAL A 57 0.59 -10.07 -13.47
N TYR A 58 0.48 -8.91 -14.13
CA TYR A 58 1.04 -7.66 -13.61
C TYR A 58 0.46 -7.30 -12.23
N ASP A 59 -0.87 -7.35 -12.09
CA ASP A 59 -1.60 -7.09 -10.84
C ASP A 59 -1.10 -7.99 -9.69
N VAL A 60 -1.08 -9.30 -9.92
CA VAL A 60 -0.63 -10.29 -8.93
C VAL A 60 0.84 -10.07 -8.57
N VAL A 61 1.73 -9.89 -9.55
CA VAL A 61 3.16 -9.67 -9.29
C VAL A 61 3.37 -8.39 -8.49
N LEU A 62 2.67 -7.30 -8.82
CA LEU A 62 2.76 -6.03 -8.12
C LEU A 62 2.28 -6.15 -6.65
N PHE A 63 1.19 -6.89 -6.41
CA PHE A 63 0.69 -7.19 -5.07
C PHE A 63 1.75 -7.91 -4.22
N PHE A 64 2.38 -8.95 -4.77
CA PHE A 64 3.41 -9.71 -4.07
C PHE A 64 4.69 -8.89 -3.86
N VAL A 65 5.11 -8.07 -4.82
CA VAL A 65 6.26 -7.17 -4.68
C VAL A 65 6.03 -6.20 -3.51
N LEU A 66 4.84 -5.60 -3.43
CA LEU A 66 4.49 -4.72 -2.32
C LEU A 66 4.48 -5.48 -0.99
N GLY A 67 3.81 -6.63 -0.92
CA GLY A 67 3.67 -7.41 0.31
C GLY A 67 5.01 -7.94 0.84
N LEU A 68 5.85 -8.48 -0.05
CA LEU A 68 7.20 -8.89 0.32
C LEU A 68 8.06 -7.68 0.71
N GLY A 69 7.92 -6.55 0.03
CA GLY A 69 8.62 -5.30 0.38
C GLY A 69 8.29 -4.85 1.80
N MET A 70 7.02 -4.92 2.18
CA MET A 70 6.54 -4.63 3.54
C MET A 70 7.10 -5.58 4.60
N LEU A 71 7.46 -6.80 4.22
CA LEU A 71 8.06 -7.78 5.13
C LEU A 71 9.57 -7.58 5.25
N VAL A 72 10.26 -7.35 4.13
CA VAL A 72 11.73 -7.27 4.09
C VAL A 72 12.26 -5.94 4.63
N MET A 73 11.62 -4.81 4.30
CA MET A 73 12.15 -3.49 4.66
C MET A 73 12.22 -3.21 6.17
N PRO A 74 11.23 -3.59 7.00
CA PRO A 74 11.33 -3.49 8.45
C PRO A 74 12.53 -4.25 9.02
N ALA A 75 12.83 -5.44 8.50
CA ALA A 75 13.96 -6.25 8.93
C ALA A 75 15.31 -5.51 8.71
N LEU A 76 15.42 -4.81 7.59
CA LEU A 76 16.65 -4.14 7.14
C LEU A 76 16.86 -2.75 7.78
N THR A 77 15.83 -2.17 8.39
CA THR A 77 15.85 -0.78 8.86
C THR A 77 15.67 -0.64 10.37
N SER A 78 14.84 -1.49 10.98
CA SER A 78 14.49 -1.44 12.41
C SER A 78 15.69 -1.57 13.35
N THR A 79 16.76 -2.24 12.93
CA THR A 79 17.96 -2.45 13.75
C THR A 79 19.14 -1.58 13.35
N SER A 80 19.00 -0.67 12.39
CA SER A 80 20.14 0.07 11.84
C SER A 80 20.82 1.03 12.82
N VAL A 81 20.09 1.69 13.72
CA VAL A 81 20.69 2.57 14.74
C VAL A 81 21.12 1.77 15.97
N ASN A 82 20.32 0.77 16.34
CA ASN A 82 20.67 -0.14 17.43
C ASN A 82 21.93 -0.96 17.13
N GLY A 83 22.16 -1.34 15.86
CA GLY A 83 23.38 -2.02 15.43
C GLY A 83 24.64 -1.18 15.66
N ASP A 84 24.60 0.12 15.37
CA ASP A 84 25.73 1.03 15.66
C ASP A 84 25.99 1.18 17.16
N ARG A 85 24.93 1.16 17.98
CA ARG A 85 25.05 1.22 19.44
C ARG A 85 25.71 -0.04 19.97
N ASP A 86 25.23 -1.21 19.53
CA ASP A 86 25.75 -2.51 19.97
C ASP A 86 27.21 -2.72 19.54
N GLN A 87 27.61 -2.17 18.39
CA GLN A 87 28.98 -2.23 17.87
C GLN A 87 29.90 -1.13 18.42
N GLY A 88 29.41 -0.24 19.30
CA GLY A 88 30.19 0.87 19.86
C GLY A 88 30.57 1.96 18.84
N VAL A 89 30.00 1.92 17.63
CA VAL A 89 30.31 2.85 16.53
C VAL A 89 29.66 4.22 16.75
N LEU A 90 28.55 4.27 17.50
CA LEU A 90 27.80 5.51 17.71
C LEU A 90 28.63 6.59 18.43
N ALA A 91 29.45 6.23 19.42
CA ALA A 91 30.30 7.18 20.13
C ALA A 91 31.35 7.81 19.20
N THR A 92 31.94 7.00 18.31
CA THR A 92 32.93 7.45 17.31
C THR A 92 32.30 8.31 16.22
N LEU A 93 31.04 8.04 15.84
CA LEU A 93 30.32 8.91 14.89
C LEU A 93 29.92 10.25 15.55
N GLN A 94 29.62 10.26 16.84
CA GLN A 94 29.25 11.46 17.59
C GLN A 94 30.43 12.39 17.90
N THR A 95 31.68 11.93 17.76
CA THR A 95 32.87 12.80 17.84
C THR A 95 33.25 13.44 16.50
N THR A 96 32.55 13.09 15.42
CA THR A 96 32.74 13.72 14.11
C THR A 96 31.96 15.02 13.97
N LEU A 97 32.34 15.85 12.98
CA LEU A 97 31.67 17.13 12.67
C LEU A 97 30.29 16.97 12.00
N LEU A 98 29.74 15.74 11.90
CA LEU A 98 28.44 15.52 11.27
C LEU A 98 27.28 15.85 12.22
N SER A 99 26.23 16.46 11.67
CA SER A 99 25.01 16.71 12.43
C SER A 99 24.18 15.43 12.56
N ALA A 100 23.35 15.35 13.61
CA ALA A 100 22.40 14.23 13.80
C ALA A 100 21.48 14.02 12.58
N ALA A 101 21.12 15.12 11.90
CA ALA A 101 20.35 15.05 10.66
C ALA A 101 21.13 14.39 9.51
N ASP A 102 22.43 14.68 9.38
CA ASP A 102 23.26 14.07 8.33
C ASP A 102 23.39 12.55 8.54
N ILE A 103 23.47 12.11 9.80
CA ILE A 103 23.52 10.68 10.15
C ILE A 103 22.21 9.97 9.82
N VAL A 104 21.08 10.48 10.31
CA VAL A 104 19.77 9.84 10.12
C VAL A 104 19.39 9.81 8.65
N LEU A 105 19.57 10.92 7.92
CA LEU A 105 19.26 10.98 6.50
C LEU A 105 20.20 10.10 5.66
N GLY A 106 21.47 9.99 6.03
CA GLY A 106 22.41 9.06 5.37
C GLY A 106 21.97 7.60 5.51
N LYS A 107 21.51 7.21 6.71
CA LYS A 107 20.96 5.87 6.96
C LYS A 107 19.63 5.63 6.24
N LEU A 108 18.75 6.63 6.21
CA LEU A 108 17.50 6.56 5.47
C LEU A 108 17.77 6.38 3.97
N LEU A 109 18.68 7.17 3.41
CA LEU A 109 19.07 7.06 2.01
C LEU A 109 19.65 5.68 1.69
N ALA A 110 20.56 5.16 2.53
CA ALA A 110 21.12 3.83 2.31
C ALA A 110 20.06 2.72 2.37
N ALA A 111 19.16 2.77 3.35
CA ALA A 111 18.04 1.85 3.45
C ALA A 111 17.11 1.93 2.24
N TRP A 112 16.78 3.14 1.81
CA TRP A 112 15.90 3.38 0.67
C TRP A 112 16.55 2.92 -0.63
N LEU A 113 17.84 3.17 -0.85
CA LEU A 113 18.58 2.66 -2.02
C LEU A 113 18.61 1.12 -2.07
N ILE A 114 18.67 0.45 -0.92
CA ILE A 114 18.54 -1.01 -0.88
C ILE A 114 17.12 -1.43 -1.26
N ALA A 115 16.09 -0.74 -0.77
CA ALA A 115 14.72 -1.00 -1.17
C ALA A 115 14.54 -0.84 -2.70
N LEU A 116 15.14 0.20 -3.28
CA LEU A 116 15.17 0.41 -4.72
C LEU A 116 15.92 -0.68 -5.48
N ALA A 117 17.00 -1.24 -4.92
CA ALA A 117 17.69 -2.37 -5.53
C ALA A 117 16.81 -3.64 -5.56
N PHE A 118 16.04 -3.91 -4.50
CA PHE A 118 15.05 -5.00 -4.48
C PHE A 118 13.90 -4.76 -5.48
N LEU A 119 13.43 -3.52 -5.60
CA LEU A 119 12.42 -3.15 -6.59
C LEU A 119 12.97 -3.28 -8.02
N ALA A 120 14.22 -2.87 -8.25
CA ALA A 120 14.88 -2.99 -9.54
C ALA A 120 15.02 -4.44 -10.01
N THR A 121 15.26 -5.39 -9.10
CA THR A 121 15.27 -6.82 -9.46
C THR A 121 13.87 -7.39 -9.71
N ALA A 122 12.82 -6.72 -9.23
CA ALA A 122 11.43 -7.08 -9.55
C ALA A 122 10.95 -6.52 -10.91
N LEU A 123 11.57 -5.45 -11.41
CA LEU A 123 11.23 -4.81 -12.69
C LEU A 123 11.13 -5.77 -13.88
N PRO A 124 12.05 -6.74 -14.13
CA PRO A 124 11.90 -7.64 -15.28
C PRO A 124 10.63 -8.49 -15.23
N PHE A 125 10.14 -8.83 -14.03
CA PHE A 125 8.90 -9.59 -13.85
C PHE A 125 7.65 -8.72 -14.04
N LEU A 126 7.69 -7.48 -13.56
CA LEU A 126 6.65 -6.48 -13.83
C LEU A 126 6.60 -6.12 -15.32
N LEU A 127 7.76 -5.95 -15.96
CA LEU A 127 7.87 -5.69 -17.39
C LEU A 127 7.30 -6.84 -18.22
N PHE A 128 7.52 -8.09 -17.79
CA PHE A 128 6.92 -9.25 -18.44
C PHE A 128 5.38 -9.18 -18.44
N GLY A 129 4.76 -8.86 -17.30
CA GLY A 129 3.30 -8.65 -17.21
C GLY A 129 2.84 -7.48 -18.08
N TYR A 130 3.54 -6.34 -18.01
CA TYR A 130 3.25 -5.14 -18.81
C TYR A 130 3.26 -5.43 -20.32
N VAL A 131 4.33 -6.04 -20.84
CA VAL A 131 4.49 -6.33 -22.28
C VAL A 131 3.42 -7.32 -22.76
N LYS A 132 3.01 -8.27 -21.92
CA LYS A 132 2.00 -9.26 -22.27
C LYS A 132 0.57 -8.78 -22.08
N GLY A 133 0.35 -7.81 -21.19
CA GLY A 133 -0.97 -7.35 -20.79
C GLY A 133 -1.48 -6.12 -21.53
N GLY A 134 -0.66 -5.46 -22.36
CA GLY A 134 -1.06 -4.23 -23.05
C GLY A 134 -1.39 -3.09 -22.08
N VAL A 135 -0.81 -3.14 -20.88
CA VAL A 135 -1.16 -2.27 -19.76
C VAL A 135 -0.76 -0.82 -20.07
N ASP A 136 -1.54 0.17 -19.62
CA ASP A 136 -1.17 1.58 -19.77
C ASP A 136 0.20 1.89 -19.11
N LEU A 137 1.09 2.51 -19.89
CA LEU A 137 2.44 2.86 -19.46
C LEU A 137 2.42 3.89 -18.33
N LEU A 138 1.49 4.86 -18.39
CA LEU A 138 1.39 5.89 -17.38
C LEU A 138 0.93 5.31 -16.05
N GLY A 139 -0.07 4.42 -16.06
CA GLY A 139 -0.50 3.66 -14.88
C GLY A 139 0.61 2.79 -14.30
N ALA A 140 1.40 2.10 -15.13
CA ALA A 140 2.53 1.29 -14.66
C ALA A 140 3.66 2.14 -14.03
N LEU A 141 3.96 3.31 -14.59
CA LEU A 141 4.94 4.23 -14.02
C LEU A 141 4.43 4.86 -12.72
N ARG A 142 3.14 5.21 -12.67
CA ARG A 142 2.47 5.75 -11.49
C ARG A 142 2.58 4.77 -10.31
N SER A 143 2.19 3.52 -10.50
CA SER A 143 2.26 2.49 -9.45
C SER A 143 3.70 2.28 -8.93
N LEU A 144 4.69 2.32 -9.83
CA LEU A 144 6.11 2.22 -9.47
C LEU A 144 6.54 3.39 -8.57
N VAL A 145 6.18 4.62 -8.93
CA VAL A 145 6.48 5.82 -8.12
C VAL A 145 5.82 5.72 -6.74
N VAL A 146 4.57 5.26 -6.68
CA VAL A 146 3.87 5.10 -5.40
C VAL A 146 4.58 4.07 -4.51
N ILE A 147 4.97 2.92 -5.07
CA ILE A 147 5.75 1.90 -4.32
C ILE A 147 7.06 2.49 -3.80
N VAL A 148 7.78 3.24 -4.63
CA VAL A 148 9.04 3.90 -4.23
C VAL A 148 8.86 4.80 -3.00
N VAL A 149 7.77 5.58 -2.98
CA VAL A 149 7.41 6.44 -1.84
C VAL A 149 7.02 5.62 -0.62
N VAL A 150 6.18 4.60 -0.79
CA VAL A 150 5.75 3.70 0.29
C VAL A 150 6.95 3.03 0.96
N LEU A 151 7.90 2.51 0.19
CA LEU A 151 9.13 1.90 0.72
C LEU A 151 9.97 2.92 1.50
N ALA A 152 10.06 4.18 1.05
CA ALA A 152 10.76 5.24 1.78
C ALA A 152 10.15 5.49 3.16
N VAL A 153 8.81 5.53 3.24
CA VAL A 153 8.07 5.76 4.49
C VAL A 153 8.24 4.59 5.46
N VAL A 154 8.21 3.35 4.96
CA VAL A 154 8.48 2.15 5.77
C VAL A 154 9.90 2.17 6.32
N CYS A 155 10.90 2.56 5.52
CA CYS A 155 12.27 2.73 6.00
C CYS A 155 12.37 3.81 7.09
N ALA A 156 11.66 4.93 6.95
CA ALA A 156 11.62 5.99 7.96
C ALA A 156 10.99 5.53 9.28
N LEU A 157 9.91 4.76 9.23
CA LEU A 157 9.27 4.16 10.41
C LEU A 157 10.22 3.19 11.13
N GLY A 158 10.91 2.32 10.38
CA GLY A 158 11.92 1.43 10.94
C GLY A 158 13.06 2.18 11.63
N LEU A 159 13.55 3.25 11.01
CA LEU A 159 14.56 4.12 11.62
C LEU A 159 14.06 4.80 12.89
N MET A 160 12.83 5.30 12.90
CA MET A 160 12.21 5.92 14.06
C MET A 160 12.23 4.95 15.26
N PHE A 161 11.72 3.73 15.11
CA PHE A 161 11.73 2.75 16.20
C PHE A 161 13.15 2.33 16.61
N SER A 162 14.09 2.29 15.66
CA SER A 162 15.51 2.04 15.94
C SER A 162 16.13 3.11 16.83
N THR A 163 15.71 4.37 16.68
CA THR A 163 16.18 5.45 17.56
C THR A 163 15.48 5.49 18.92
N LEU A 164 14.19 5.11 18.98
CA LEU A 164 13.35 5.19 20.16
C LEU A 164 13.61 4.06 21.18
N THR A 165 13.96 2.87 20.70
CA THR A 165 14.18 1.70 21.53
C THR A 165 15.66 1.45 21.77
N ALA A 166 16.02 1.02 22.98
CA ALA A 166 17.40 0.66 23.31
C ALA A 166 17.76 -0.77 22.87
N ARG A 167 16.77 -1.67 22.75
CA ARG A 167 16.99 -3.09 22.41
C ARG A 167 16.62 -3.36 20.95
N PRO A 168 17.51 -3.97 20.14
CA PRO A 168 17.25 -4.27 18.73
C PRO A 168 15.95 -5.06 18.50
N VAL A 169 15.69 -6.07 19.34
CA VAL A 169 14.50 -6.93 19.23
C VAL A 169 13.21 -6.13 19.43
N GLY A 170 13.18 -5.22 20.41
CA GLY A 170 12.02 -4.37 20.66
C GLY A 170 11.74 -3.42 19.49
N SER A 171 12.79 -2.89 18.87
CA SER A 171 12.67 -2.08 17.66
C SER A 171 12.03 -2.85 16.50
N ALA A 172 12.53 -4.07 16.26
CA ALA A 172 12.06 -4.92 15.17
C ALA A 172 10.57 -5.23 15.35
N VAL A 173 10.16 -5.64 16.55
CA VAL A 173 8.75 -5.95 16.86
C VAL A 173 7.86 -4.73 16.64
N LEU A 174 8.21 -3.55 17.18
CA LEU A 174 7.40 -2.34 17.00
C LEU A 174 7.30 -1.91 15.54
N THR A 175 8.37 -2.06 14.77
CA THR A 175 8.34 -1.76 13.33
C THR A 175 7.40 -2.70 12.59
N TYR A 176 7.50 -4.01 12.84
CA TYR A 176 6.60 -4.99 12.23
C TYR A 176 5.14 -4.78 12.63
N LEU A 177 4.86 -4.50 13.91
CA LEU A 177 3.50 -4.22 14.38
C LEU A 177 2.92 -2.96 13.73
N THR A 178 3.75 -1.92 13.54
CA THR A 178 3.30 -0.69 12.90
C THR A 178 3.02 -0.91 11.41
N VAL A 179 3.89 -1.61 10.70
CA VAL A 179 3.69 -1.93 9.27
C VAL A 179 2.51 -2.88 9.08
N ALA A 180 2.38 -3.91 9.91
CA ALA A 180 1.21 -4.78 9.91
C ALA A 180 -0.07 -4.01 10.26
N GLY A 181 0.00 -3.05 11.18
CA GLY A 181 -1.11 -2.14 11.49
C GLY A 181 -1.52 -1.30 10.28
N LEU A 182 -0.57 -0.72 9.55
CA LEU A 182 -0.86 0.04 8.33
C LEU A 182 -1.53 -0.82 7.25
N CYS A 183 -1.19 -2.11 7.15
CA CYS A 183 -1.75 -3.01 6.14
C CYS A 183 -3.10 -3.63 6.54
N PHE A 184 -3.23 -4.10 7.78
CA PHE A 184 -4.39 -4.88 8.22
C PHE A 184 -5.31 -4.08 9.16
N LEU A 185 -4.74 -3.35 10.12
CA LEU A 185 -5.53 -2.62 11.10
C LEU A 185 -6.31 -1.48 10.46
N THR A 186 -5.76 -0.82 9.43
CA THR A 186 -6.51 0.18 8.64
C THR A 186 -7.78 -0.39 8.03
N THR A 187 -7.71 -1.57 7.40
CA THR A 187 -8.87 -2.27 6.82
C THR A 187 -9.86 -2.73 7.90
N ILE A 188 -9.36 -3.27 9.02
CA ILE A 188 -10.20 -3.69 10.14
C ILE A 188 -10.94 -2.48 10.74
N VAL A 189 -10.22 -1.38 10.99
CA VAL A 189 -10.81 -0.15 11.53
C VAL A 189 -11.82 0.44 10.56
N PHE A 190 -11.56 0.42 9.25
CA PHE A 190 -12.54 0.83 8.25
C PHE A 190 -13.83 -0.01 8.35
N GLY A 191 -13.72 -1.34 8.40
CA GLY A 191 -14.87 -2.22 8.55
C GLY A 191 -15.64 -2.00 9.86
N MET A 192 -14.92 -1.76 10.97
CA MET A 192 -15.56 -1.43 12.26
C MET A 192 -16.25 -0.06 12.24
N LEU A 193 -15.65 0.94 11.60
CA LEU A 193 -16.23 2.27 11.46
C LEU A 193 -17.46 2.26 10.55
N ALA A 194 -17.51 1.37 9.55
CA ALA A 194 -18.68 1.24 8.67
C ALA A 194 -19.97 0.98 9.48
N PHE A 195 -19.92 0.14 10.51
CA PHE A 195 -21.06 -0.09 11.42
C PHE A 195 -21.45 1.14 12.24
N LEU A 196 -20.52 2.05 12.52
CA LEU A 196 -20.80 3.27 13.29
C LEU A 196 -21.43 4.36 12.43
N VAL A 197 -21.22 4.30 11.11
CA VAL A 197 -21.72 5.29 10.15
C VAL A 197 -22.82 4.71 9.25
N SER A 198 -23.46 3.61 9.68
CA SER A 198 -24.68 3.11 9.08
C SER A 198 -25.92 3.72 9.75
N GLY A 199 -26.96 3.96 8.95
CA GLY A 199 -28.24 4.48 9.43
C GLY A 199 -29.37 4.23 8.43
N GLU A 200 -30.61 4.26 8.90
CA GLU A 200 -31.79 4.17 8.04
C GLU A 200 -32.11 5.56 7.46
N GLU A 201 -32.15 5.66 6.13
CA GLU A 201 -32.50 6.88 5.41
C GLU A 201 -33.53 6.56 4.32
N GLU A 202 -34.41 7.52 4.02
CA GLU A 202 -35.26 7.46 2.84
C GLU A 202 -34.41 7.66 1.58
N ARG A 203 -34.39 6.66 0.70
CA ARG A 203 -33.63 6.67 -0.55
C ARG A 203 -34.54 6.44 -1.74
N GLN A 204 -34.19 7.05 -2.87
CA GLN A 204 -34.86 6.80 -4.14
C GLN A 204 -34.37 5.46 -4.70
N VAL A 205 -35.27 4.51 -4.86
CA VAL A 205 -35.01 3.22 -5.49
C VAL A 205 -35.68 3.26 -6.86
N TYR A 206 -34.89 3.17 -7.92
CA TYR A 206 -35.38 2.97 -9.27
C TYR A 206 -35.54 1.47 -9.49
N GLY A 207 -36.77 0.96 -9.39
CA GLY A 207 -37.03 -0.49 -9.38
C GLY A 207 -38.23 -0.89 -10.22
N VAL A 208 -38.34 -2.20 -10.48
CA VAL A 208 -39.48 -2.77 -11.21
C VAL A 208 -40.75 -2.71 -10.36
N ASP A 209 -41.78 -2.06 -10.88
CA ASP A 209 -43.10 -2.05 -10.25
C ASP A 209 -43.94 -3.25 -10.74
N TYR A 210 -44.19 -4.19 -9.83
CA TYR A 210 -45.12 -5.29 -10.09
C TYR A 210 -46.53 -4.82 -9.74
N ALA A 211 -47.23 -4.27 -10.73
CA ALA A 211 -48.63 -3.88 -10.57
C ALA A 211 -49.44 -5.05 -9.99
N THR A 212 -49.88 -4.90 -8.74
CA THR A 212 -50.67 -5.90 -8.05
C THR A 212 -52.15 -5.63 -8.30
N GLU A 213 -52.84 -6.69 -8.74
CA GLU A 213 -54.30 -6.83 -8.91
C GLU A 213 -54.93 -6.31 -10.21
N GLY A 214 -55.25 -7.26 -11.11
CA GLY A 214 -56.52 -7.21 -11.84
C GLY A 214 -56.51 -7.36 -13.36
N SER A 215 -55.39 -7.30 -14.07
CA SER A 215 -55.40 -7.47 -15.53
C SER A 215 -54.31 -8.42 -16.02
N VAL A 216 -54.74 -9.63 -16.34
CA VAL A 216 -53.99 -10.59 -17.17
C VAL A 216 -54.01 -10.07 -18.61
N SER A 217 -53.11 -9.14 -18.91
CA SER A 217 -52.66 -8.87 -20.27
C SER A 217 -51.43 -7.98 -20.22
N ASP A 218 -50.29 -8.58 -20.57
CA ASP A 218 -49.17 -7.90 -21.21
C ASP A 218 -48.63 -6.65 -20.49
N THR A 219 -48.29 -6.79 -19.21
CA THR A 219 -47.52 -5.75 -18.49
C THR A 219 -46.04 -6.08 -18.60
N GLN A 220 -45.37 -5.47 -19.59
CA GLN A 220 -43.92 -5.33 -19.52
C GLN A 220 -43.57 -4.69 -18.17
N PRO A 221 -42.56 -5.22 -17.44
CA PRO A 221 -42.10 -4.60 -16.21
C PRO A 221 -41.72 -3.14 -16.50
N ARG A 222 -42.40 -2.19 -15.84
CA ARG A 222 -42.07 -0.77 -15.92
C ARG A 222 -41.23 -0.40 -14.71
N CYS A 223 -40.11 0.25 -14.96
CA CYS A 223 -39.29 0.77 -13.89
C CYS A 223 -39.78 2.13 -13.45
N THR A 224 -39.97 2.28 -12.15
CA THR A 224 -40.45 3.50 -11.52
C THR A 224 -39.58 3.82 -10.32
N THR A 225 -39.40 5.11 -10.06
CA THR A 225 -38.70 5.56 -8.86
C THR A 225 -39.68 5.57 -7.68
N ARG A 226 -39.30 4.90 -6.59
CA ARG A 226 -40.04 4.87 -5.32
C ARG A 226 -39.12 5.23 -4.17
N THR A 227 -39.66 5.87 -3.14
CA THR A 227 -38.89 6.16 -1.93
C THR A 227 -39.03 5.00 -0.96
N GLU A 228 -37.91 4.41 -0.54
CA GLU A 228 -37.87 3.35 0.46
C GLU A 228 -36.90 3.68 1.57
N VAL A 229 -37.23 3.27 2.80
CA VAL A 229 -36.29 3.33 3.93
C VAL A 229 -35.26 2.21 3.73
N ARG A 230 -33.99 2.58 3.59
CA ARG A 230 -32.89 1.63 3.38
C ARG A 230 -31.76 1.90 4.37
N GLU A 231 -31.13 0.82 4.82
CA GLU A 231 -29.88 0.91 5.58
C GLU A 231 -28.78 1.42 4.63
N THR A 232 -28.24 2.60 4.95
CA THR A 232 -27.23 3.28 4.15
C THR A 232 -25.96 3.45 4.98
N VAL A 233 -24.81 3.11 4.38
CA VAL A 233 -23.49 3.26 5.02
C VAL A 233 -22.76 4.43 4.40
N HIS A 234 -22.45 5.46 5.20
CA HIS A 234 -21.74 6.65 4.73
C HIS A 234 -20.21 6.45 4.70
N THR A 235 -19.74 5.64 3.76
CA THR A 235 -18.33 5.32 3.58
C THR A 235 -17.48 6.56 3.21
N GLU A 236 -18.09 7.58 2.60
CA GLU A 236 -17.46 8.86 2.23
C GLU A 236 -16.94 9.65 3.43
N ARG A 237 -17.37 9.30 4.65
CA ARG A 237 -16.89 9.91 5.90
C ARG A 237 -15.65 9.21 6.46
N ILE A 238 -15.42 7.95 6.09
CA ILE A 238 -14.40 7.07 6.71
C ILE A 238 -13.32 6.58 5.73
N TRP A 239 -13.45 6.88 4.43
CA TRP A 239 -12.44 6.54 3.41
C TRP A 239 -11.00 7.01 3.70
N PRO A 240 -10.71 8.10 4.46
CA PRO A 240 -9.33 8.49 4.74
C PRO A 240 -8.53 7.41 5.48
N VAL A 241 -9.21 6.50 6.21
CA VAL A 241 -8.57 5.34 6.85
C VAL A 241 -7.99 4.38 5.81
N LEU A 242 -8.68 4.17 4.69
CA LEU A 242 -8.17 3.37 3.57
C LEU A 242 -7.06 4.10 2.82
N ALA A 243 -7.13 5.43 2.72
CA ALA A 243 -6.06 6.23 2.14
C ALA A 243 -4.73 6.11 2.92
N LEU A 244 -4.74 5.63 4.17
CA LEU A 244 -3.53 5.33 4.94
C LEU A 244 -2.95 3.94 4.63
N ASN A 245 -3.73 3.04 4.03
CA ASN A 245 -3.32 1.67 3.74
C ASN A 245 -2.39 1.63 2.51
N PRO A 246 -1.14 1.16 2.64
CA PRO A 246 -0.20 1.12 1.53
C PRO A 246 -0.67 0.26 0.34
N PHE A 247 -1.42 -0.82 0.60
CA PHE A 247 -2.00 -1.65 -0.47
C PHE A 247 -3.09 -0.89 -1.21
N ALA A 248 -3.94 -0.13 -0.52
CA ALA A 248 -5.00 0.66 -1.15
C ALA A 248 -4.44 1.75 -2.07
N ILE A 249 -3.39 2.44 -1.64
CA ILE A 249 -2.76 3.52 -2.42
C ILE A 249 -2.06 2.96 -3.65
N VAL A 250 -1.31 1.87 -3.51
CA VAL A 250 -0.61 1.24 -4.64
C VAL A 250 -1.61 0.60 -5.60
N ALA A 251 -2.67 -0.02 -5.08
CA ALA A 251 -3.76 -0.57 -5.87
C ALA A 251 -4.45 0.51 -6.70
N ASP A 252 -4.82 1.63 -6.07
CA ASP A 252 -5.48 2.74 -6.77
C ASP A 252 -4.58 3.46 -7.78
N ALA A 253 -3.27 3.42 -7.54
CA ALA A 253 -2.25 3.87 -8.48
C ALA A 253 -1.93 2.83 -9.57
N ALA A 254 -2.34 1.57 -9.43
CA ALA A 254 -2.12 0.55 -10.44
C ALA A 254 -2.90 0.90 -11.72
N PRO A 255 -2.40 0.51 -12.89
CA PRO A 255 -3.15 0.63 -14.14
C PRO A 255 -4.44 -0.20 -14.02
N GLN A 256 -5.55 0.42 -14.40
CA GLN A 256 -6.83 -0.27 -14.56
C GLN A 256 -6.96 -0.60 -16.04
N GLY A 257 -7.40 -1.82 -16.38
CA GLY A 257 -7.64 -2.19 -17.77
C GLY A 257 -8.78 -1.35 -18.34
N ASP A 258 -8.71 -1.04 -19.63
CA ASP A 258 -9.69 -0.19 -20.33
C ASP A 258 -11.04 -0.89 -20.56
N ASP A 259 -11.16 -2.18 -20.22
CA ASP A 259 -12.35 -2.97 -20.53
C ASP A 259 -13.42 -2.82 -19.42
N GLU A 260 -14.35 -1.90 -19.68
CA GLU A 260 -15.60 -1.63 -18.96
C GLU A 260 -16.54 -2.86 -18.84
N ALA A 261 -16.26 -3.97 -19.52
CA ALA A 261 -17.29 -4.97 -19.84
C ALA A 261 -17.26 -6.30 -19.06
N GLU A 262 -16.20 -6.63 -18.32
CA GLU A 262 -16.19 -7.84 -17.50
C GLU A 262 -15.83 -7.50 -16.06
N GLY A 263 -16.81 -7.70 -15.17
CA GLY A 263 -16.73 -7.33 -13.77
C GLY A 263 -15.59 -8.01 -12.99
N MET A 264 -15.86 -8.32 -11.74
CA MET A 264 -14.91 -8.95 -10.81
C MET A 264 -14.55 -10.41 -11.18
N SER A 265 -14.43 -10.77 -12.47
CA SER A 265 -13.93 -12.05 -12.93
C SER A 265 -12.41 -12.13 -12.73
N GLY A 266 -11.93 -13.29 -12.27
CA GLY A 266 -10.49 -13.56 -12.07
C GLY A 266 -9.89 -13.03 -10.76
N PHE A 267 -8.71 -13.56 -10.41
CA PHE A 267 -7.94 -13.17 -9.22
C PHE A 267 -7.08 -11.94 -9.52
N THR A 268 -7.65 -10.74 -9.36
CA THR A 268 -6.99 -9.43 -9.54
C THR A 268 -6.97 -8.63 -8.23
N PRO A 269 -6.15 -9.03 -7.23
CA PRO A 269 -6.20 -8.45 -5.88
C PRO A 269 -6.06 -6.93 -5.84
N LEU A 270 -5.19 -6.29 -6.66
CA LEU A 270 -5.07 -4.84 -6.61
C LEU A 270 -6.27 -4.16 -7.25
N ARG A 271 -6.80 -4.66 -8.38
CA ARG A 271 -8.03 -4.14 -8.98
C ARG A 271 -9.20 -4.13 -7.99
N TRP A 272 -9.40 -5.23 -7.26
CA TRP A 272 -10.44 -5.33 -6.22
C TRP A 272 -10.24 -4.32 -5.08
N ILE A 273 -9.00 -4.17 -4.60
CA ILE A 273 -8.69 -3.21 -3.54
C ILE A 273 -8.90 -1.77 -4.03
N SER A 274 -8.49 -1.47 -5.27
CA SER A 274 -8.63 -0.15 -5.88
C SER A 274 -10.10 0.24 -6.03
N GLN A 275 -10.90 -0.64 -6.62
CA GLN A 275 -12.33 -0.40 -6.82
C GLN A 275 -13.04 -0.24 -5.48
N GLY A 276 -12.74 -1.10 -4.49
CA GLY A 276 -13.28 -0.98 -3.14
C GLY A 276 -12.92 0.35 -2.46
N ALA A 277 -11.69 0.84 -2.63
CA ALA A 277 -11.26 2.12 -2.08
C ALA A 277 -11.95 3.32 -2.76
N ARG A 278 -12.16 3.28 -4.08
CA ARG A 278 -12.90 4.33 -4.81
C ARG A 278 -14.38 4.33 -4.47
N LEU A 279 -15.01 3.17 -4.40
CA LEU A 279 -16.39 3.00 -3.93
C LEU A 279 -16.58 3.53 -2.50
N ALA A 280 -15.64 3.22 -1.60
CA ALA A 280 -15.66 3.75 -0.25
C ALA A 280 -15.56 5.29 -0.22
N LYS A 281 -14.87 5.91 -1.18
CA LYS A 281 -14.78 7.37 -1.30
C LYS A 281 -16.04 7.97 -1.92
N ALA A 282 -16.66 7.27 -2.88
CA ALA A 282 -17.89 7.69 -3.53
C ALA A 282 -19.05 7.84 -2.53
N GLY A 283 -19.12 6.93 -1.56
CA GLY A 283 -20.22 6.90 -0.61
C GLY A 283 -21.47 6.24 -1.20
N PRO A 284 -22.62 6.37 -0.52
CA PRO A 284 -23.88 5.84 -0.99
C PRO A 284 -24.42 6.66 -2.17
N GLN A 285 -24.92 5.96 -3.20
CA GLN A 285 -25.53 6.59 -4.37
C GLN A 285 -26.83 7.33 -4.02
N GLU A 286 -27.14 8.38 -4.78
CA GLU A 286 -28.36 9.16 -4.61
C GLU A 286 -29.61 8.34 -4.97
N THR A 287 -29.54 7.58 -6.07
CA THR A 287 -30.58 6.65 -6.50
C THR A 287 -30.01 5.24 -6.55
N ILE A 288 -30.69 4.29 -5.92
CA ILE A 288 -30.34 2.87 -6.00
C ILE A 288 -31.03 2.29 -7.23
N ASP A 289 -30.24 1.86 -8.21
CA ASP A 289 -30.78 1.21 -9.42
C ASP A 289 -30.99 -0.29 -9.18
N GLU A 290 -32.26 -0.67 -9.01
CA GLU A 290 -32.73 -2.05 -8.92
C GLU A 290 -33.62 -2.39 -10.14
N CYS A 291 -33.59 -1.58 -11.20
CA CYS A 291 -34.35 -1.78 -12.43
C CYS A 291 -33.57 -2.68 -13.38
N TRP A 292 -33.76 -3.99 -13.26
CA TRP A 292 -33.23 -4.95 -14.21
C TRP A 292 -34.24 -6.06 -14.50
N THR A 293 -34.34 -6.46 -15.76
CA THR A 293 -35.37 -7.38 -16.27
C THR A 293 -34.80 -8.71 -16.78
N GLY A 294 -33.55 -9.04 -16.42
CA GLY A 294 -32.84 -10.30 -16.76
C GLY A 294 -32.59 -11.18 -15.54
N ASP A 295 -31.65 -12.15 -15.63
CA ASP A 295 -31.09 -12.94 -14.48
C ASP A 295 -29.78 -12.34 -13.92
N ALA A 296 -29.29 -11.23 -14.51
CA ALA A 296 -28.03 -10.59 -14.13
C ALA A 296 -28.23 -9.11 -13.76
N MET A 297 -27.65 -8.72 -12.63
CA MET A 297 -27.48 -7.33 -12.21
C MET A 297 -26.59 -6.59 -13.23
N PRO A 298 -26.97 -5.40 -13.72
CA PRO A 298 -26.08 -4.62 -14.58
C PRO A 298 -24.82 -4.25 -13.80
N ALA A 299 -23.65 -4.63 -14.32
CA ALA A 299 -22.35 -4.38 -13.69
C ALA A 299 -21.97 -2.89 -13.66
N ASP A 300 -22.57 -2.09 -14.56
CA ASP A 300 -22.22 -0.70 -14.83
C ASP A 300 -22.51 0.25 -13.66
N SER A 301 -23.55 -0.01 -12.86
CA SER A 301 -23.97 0.92 -11.80
C SER A 301 -22.97 1.03 -10.64
N LEU A 302 -22.17 -0.02 -10.39
CA LEU A 302 -21.14 -0.02 -9.35
C LEU A 302 -19.82 0.59 -9.84
N THR A 303 -19.50 0.48 -11.13
CA THR A 303 -18.29 1.07 -11.71
C THR A 303 -18.42 2.59 -11.87
N ASP A 304 -19.58 3.08 -12.32
CA ASP A 304 -19.83 4.52 -12.52
C ASP A 304 -19.60 5.34 -11.25
N GLY A 305 -20.14 4.86 -10.11
CA GLY A 305 -19.94 5.55 -8.83
C GLY A 305 -18.47 5.61 -8.37
N ALA A 306 -17.67 4.60 -8.72
CA ALA A 306 -16.25 4.56 -8.36
C ALA A 306 -15.42 5.56 -9.18
N ASP A 307 -15.74 5.73 -10.47
CA ASP A 307 -15.00 6.62 -11.35
C ASP A 307 -15.33 8.10 -11.09
N ASP A 308 -16.57 8.42 -10.74
CA ASP A 308 -17.00 9.77 -10.35
C ASP A 308 -16.28 10.30 -9.09
N ALA A 309 -15.98 9.42 -8.13
CA ALA A 309 -15.29 9.79 -6.90
C ALA A 309 -13.82 10.19 -7.12
N GLY A 310 -13.22 9.74 -8.23
CA GLY A 310 -11.82 9.96 -8.58
C GLY A 310 -10.81 9.27 -7.65
N PRO A 311 -9.50 9.39 -7.95
CA PRO A 311 -8.46 8.61 -7.30
C PRO A 311 -8.28 8.93 -5.80
N VAL A 312 -7.85 7.91 -5.06
CA VAL A 312 -7.52 7.93 -3.62
C VAL A 312 -6.01 8.11 -3.41
N TRP A 313 -5.18 7.59 -4.33
CA TRP A 313 -3.73 7.52 -4.18
C TRP A 313 -3.02 8.86 -3.90
N PRO A 314 -3.44 10.04 -4.44
CA PRO A 314 -2.73 11.29 -4.18
C PRO A 314 -2.81 11.70 -2.71
N PHE A 315 -3.98 11.51 -2.10
CA PHE A 315 -4.21 11.79 -0.68
C PHE A 315 -3.42 10.82 0.19
N GLY A 316 -3.39 9.55 -0.18
CA GLY A 316 -2.62 8.55 0.55
C GLY A 316 -1.11 8.81 0.53
N ILE A 317 -0.56 9.23 -0.61
CA ILE A 317 0.85 9.68 -0.68
C ILE A 317 1.08 10.87 0.26
N ALA A 318 0.19 11.86 0.26
CA ALA A 318 0.33 13.03 1.14
C ALA A 318 0.36 12.60 2.61
N PHE A 319 -0.56 11.73 3.06
CA PHE A 319 -0.57 11.20 4.42
C PHE A 319 0.68 10.39 4.75
N LEU A 320 1.11 9.49 3.87
CA LEU A 320 2.30 8.67 4.09
C LEU A 320 3.58 9.51 4.13
N VAL A 321 3.72 10.52 3.27
CA VAL A 321 4.87 11.44 3.29
C VAL A 321 4.90 12.24 4.57
N LEU A 322 3.74 12.71 5.08
CA LEU A 322 3.66 13.37 6.38
C LEU A 322 4.11 12.44 7.52
N ILE A 323 3.67 11.18 7.50
CA ILE A 323 4.08 10.17 8.48
C ILE A 323 5.58 9.87 8.38
N GLY A 324 6.12 9.67 7.18
CA GLY A 324 7.54 9.42 6.96
C GLY A 324 8.42 10.61 7.36
N GLY A 325 7.96 11.84 7.07
CA GLY A 325 8.60 13.08 7.50
C GLY A 325 8.60 13.23 9.02
N GLY A 326 7.47 12.97 9.66
CA GLY A 326 7.33 12.95 11.13
C GLY A 326 8.23 11.90 11.79
N ALA A 327 8.24 10.68 11.25
CA ALA A 327 9.09 9.58 11.73
C ALA A 327 10.59 9.93 11.62
N THR A 328 10.99 10.53 10.50
CA THR A 328 12.36 11.01 10.29
C THR A 328 12.70 12.15 11.26
N ALA A 329 11.79 13.10 11.48
CA ALA A 329 12.00 14.20 12.42
C ALA A 329 12.18 13.69 13.86
N VAL A 330 11.38 12.71 14.30
CA VAL A 330 11.53 12.04 15.60
C VAL A 330 12.89 11.34 15.70
N ALA A 331 13.32 10.63 14.64
CA ALA A 331 14.62 9.97 14.60
C ALA A 331 15.78 10.97 14.73
N VAL A 332 15.70 12.12 14.04
CA VAL A 332 16.68 13.21 14.17
C VAL A 332 16.69 13.80 15.58
N GLN A 333 15.52 14.09 16.16
CA GLN A 333 15.44 14.64 17.51
C GLN A 333 16.03 13.71 18.56
N ARG A 334 15.80 12.39 18.44
CA ARG A 334 16.31 11.37 19.37
C ARG A 334 17.81 11.11 19.24
N THR A 335 18.43 11.51 18.13
CA THR A 335 19.86 11.36 17.88
C THR A 335 20.67 12.63 18.15
N ARG A 336 20.01 13.75 18.49
CA ARG A 336 20.70 15.00 18.87
C ARG A 336 21.49 14.86 20.18
N THR A 337 22.70 15.39 20.16
CA THR A 337 23.58 15.55 21.32
C THR A 337 23.43 16.94 21.94
N PRO A 338 23.74 17.12 23.24
CA PRO A 338 24.19 16.10 24.20
C PRO A 338 23.04 15.17 24.64
N VAL A 339 23.35 13.88 24.82
CA VAL A 339 22.41 12.87 25.31
C VAL A 339 22.08 13.19 26.77
N ARG A 340 20.93 13.82 27.01
CA ARG A 340 20.56 14.34 28.34
C ARG A 340 20.17 13.23 29.34
N ARG A 341 19.81 12.04 28.86
CA ARG A 341 19.52 10.84 29.67
C ARG A 341 19.93 9.57 28.93
N LEU A 342 20.75 8.74 29.56
CA LEU A 342 21.10 7.42 29.06
C LEU A 342 20.03 6.40 29.48
N PRO A 343 19.53 5.54 28.57
CA PRO A 343 18.70 4.41 28.94
C PRO A 343 19.45 3.49 29.91
N SER A 344 18.78 3.04 30.97
CA SER A 344 19.35 2.10 31.95
C SER A 344 19.93 0.87 31.26
N GLY A 345 21.22 0.59 31.48
CA GLY A 345 21.93 -0.56 30.91
C GLY A 345 22.84 -0.26 29.71
N THR A 346 23.00 1.00 29.31
CA THR A 346 23.99 1.40 28.30
C THR A 346 25.35 1.66 28.96
N ARG A 347 26.39 0.88 28.58
CA ARG A 347 27.78 1.19 28.92
C ARG A 347 28.35 2.08 27.82
N ILE A 348 28.80 3.27 28.17
CA ILE A 348 29.65 4.09 27.32
C ILE A 348 31.09 3.65 27.62
N ALA A 349 31.86 3.34 26.57
CA ALA A 349 33.29 3.12 26.68
C ALA A 349 34.03 4.46 26.84
#